data_AF-A0A920CSC5-F1
#
_entry.id   AF-A0A920CSC5-F1
#
_cell.length_a   1.000
_cell.length_b   1.000
_cell.length_c   1.000
_cell.angle_alpha   90.00
_cell.angle_beta   90.00
_cell.angle_gamma   90.00
#
_symmetry.space_group_name_H-M   'P 1'
#
loop_
_entity.id
_entity.type
_entity.pdbx_description
1 polymer ?
#
loop_
_entity_poly.entity_id
_entity_poly.type
_entity_poly.pdbx_seq_one_letter_code
_entity_poly.pdbx_strand_id
1 'polypeptide(L)'
;MAMAWGPWEQGELFAEASKEEIQQAEFYLNKYKMMTLFMKDFENHEKEMAQVAVDGEAARRIDQEDLHADKTANAVILQEKQKWIYSQYRIFTSLINRAFDQIIDDEVRKAVQVRFIQGHSRRDTILFMGKGVSASTVDRRIEAGVESIANSLKLTGFYDYIKQEF
;
A
#
# COMPACT_ATOMS: atom_id res chain seq x y z
N MET A 1 19.95 -41.75 8.39
CA MET A 1 20.25 -40.35 8.72
C MET A 1 18.94 -39.58 8.70
N ALA A 2 18.37 -39.35 9.88
CA ALA A 2 17.12 -38.62 10.03
C ALA A 2 17.42 -37.12 9.88
N MET A 3 16.84 -36.50 8.85
CA MET A 3 16.90 -35.04 8.69
C MET A 3 16.14 -34.42 9.85
N ALA A 4 16.85 -33.67 10.68
CA ALA A 4 16.27 -32.84 11.72
C ALA A 4 15.40 -31.78 11.04
N TRP A 5 14.09 -31.92 11.20
CA TRP A 5 13.14 -30.86 10.92
C TRP A 5 13.48 -29.72 11.89
N GLY A 6 14.02 -28.63 11.37
CA GLY A 6 14.25 -27.41 12.15
C GLY A 6 12.95 -26.96 12.83
N PRO A 7 13.04 -26.25 13.97
CA PRO A 7 11.86 -25.75 14.63
C PRO A 7 11.28 -24.69 13.71
N TRP A 8 10.24 -25.04 12.98
CA TRP A 8 9.22 -24.06 12.65
C TRP A 8 8.84 -23.47 13.99
N GLU A 9 9.26 -22.24 14.29
CA GLU A 9 8.48 -21.40 15.19
C GLU A 9 7.08 -21.46 14.60
N GLN A 10 6.22 -22.31 15.19
CA GLN A 10 4.82 -22.36 14.83
C GLN A 10 4.27 -21.01 15.26
N GLY A 11 4.39 -20.02 14.37
CA GLY A 11 3.58 -18.83 14.44
C GLY A 11 2.14 -19.31 14.58
N GLU A 12 1.43 -18.78 15.57
CA GLU A 12 0.06 -19.19 15.85
C GLU A 12 -0.74 -19.17 14.54
N LEU A 13 -1.42 -20.28 14.22
CA LEU A 13 -2.16 -20.44 12.96
C LEU A 13 -3.19 -19.31 12.73
N PHE A 14 -3.58 -18.63 13.81
CA PHE A 14 -4.50 -17.51 13.87
C PHE A 14 -3.89 -16.35 14.67
N ALA A 15 -2.63 -16.00 14.40
CA ALA A 15 -1.97 -14.90 15.08
C ALA A 15 -2.75 -13.59 14.93
N GLU A 16 -3.12 -12.98 16.05
CA GLU A 16 -3.79 -11.68 16.09
C GLU A 16 -2.76 -10.55 16.01
N ALA A 17 -3.12 -9.46 15.35
CA ALA A 17 -2.31 -8.28 15.21
C ALA A 17 -2.11 -7.57 16.55
N SER A 18 -0.87 -7.14 16.83
CA SER A 18 -0.60 -6.29 17.99
C SER A 18 -1.21 -4.90 17.79
N LYS A 19 -1.28 -4.10 18.87
CA LYS A 19 -1.78 -2.72 18.77
C LYS A 19 -0.95 -1.87 17.81
N GLU A 20 0.36 -2.09 17.77
CA GLU A 20 1.28 -1.43 16.86
C GLU A 20 1.01 -1.83 15.41
N GLU A 21 0.77 -3.13 15.17
CA GLU A 21 0.41 -3.65 13.84
C GLU A 21 -0.94 -3.12 13.36
N ILE A 22 -1.94 -3.00 14.25
CA ILE A 22 -3.23 -2.37 13.95
C ILE A 22 -3.04 -0.89 13.56
N GLN A 23 -2.23 -0.14 14.29
CA GLN A 23 -1.90 1.26 13.94
C GLN A 23 -1.17 1.37 12.61
N GLN A 24 -0.25 0.43 12.32
CA GLN A 24 0.43 0.36 11.03
C GLN A 24 -0.55 0.05 9.88
N ALA A 25 -1.47 -0.90 10.07
CA ALA A 25 -2.52 -1.18 9.09
C ALA A 25 -3.36 0.07 8.82
N GLU A 26 -3.79 0.77 9.87
CA GLU A 26 -4.54 2.02 9.73
C GLU A 26 -3.75 3.09 8.96
N PHE A 27 -2.45 3.22 9.22
CA PHE A 27 -1.59 4.15 8.49
C PHE A 27 -1.56 3.84 6.98
N TYR A 28 -1.38 2.58 6.60
CA TYR A 28 -1.38 2.18 5.19
C TYR A 28 -2.77 2.27 4.54
N LEU A 29 -3.84 1.97 5.28
CA LEU A 29 -5.22 2.17 4.83
C LEU A 29 -5.53 3.63 4.52
N ASN A 30 -5.09 4.56 5.37
CA ASN A 30 -5.23 6.00 5.11
C ASN A 30 -4.45 6.45 3.85
N LYS A 31 -3.36 5.77 3.51
CA LYS A 31 -2.56 6.03 2.29
C LYS A 31 -3.03 5.26 1.07
N TYR A 32 -3.95 4.30 1.21
CA TYR A 32 -4.38 3.41 0.13
C TYR A 32 -4.80 4.18 -1.12
N LYS A 33 -5.66 5.20 -0.96
CA LYS A 33 -6.13 6.00 -2.10
C LYS A 33 -4.99 6.73 -2.80
N MET A 34 -4.02 7.25 -2.04
CA MET A 34 -2.83 7.91 -2.59
C MET A 34 -1.93 6.92 -3.34
N MET A 35 -1.72 5.72 -2.79
CA MET A 35 -0.92 4.67 -3.45
C MET A 35 -1.54 4.28 -4.81
N THR A 36 -2.86 4.08 -4.85
CA THR A 36 -3.56 3.73 -6.09
C THR A 36 -3.55 4.86 -7.13
N LEU A 37 -3.66 6.13 -6.70
CA LEU A 37 -3.53 7.27 -7.60
C LEU A 37 -2.10 7.37 -8.16
N PHE A 38 -1.08 7.24 -7.31
CA PHE A 38 0.31 7.25 -7.76
C PHE A 38 0.59 6.14 -8.78
N MET A 39 0.11 4.92 -8.52
CA MET A 39 0.29 3.80 -9.45
C MET A 39 -0.38 4.09 -10.79
N LYS A 40 -1.61 4.62 -10.77
CA LYS A 40 -2.33 4.98 -12.00
C LYS A 40 -1.58 6.05 -12.79
N ASP A 41 -1.07 7.08 -12.12
CA ASP A 41 -0.29 8.14 -12.76
C ASP A 41 1.01 7.56 -13.35
N PHE A 42 1.70 6.72 -12.59
CA PHE A 42 2.91 6.04 -13.03
C PHE A 42 2.65 5.19 -14.30
N GLU A 43 1.60 4.39 -14.31
CA GLU A 43 1.20 3.56 -15.46
C GLU A 43 0.80 4.40 -16.69
N ASN A 44 0.10 5.52 -16.48
CA ASN A 44 -0.29 6.41 -17.59
C ASN A 44 0.92 7.12 -18.23
N HIS A 45 1.92 7.46 -17.43
CA HIS A 45 3.12 8.18 -17.87
C HIS A 45 4.31 7.26 -18.17
N GLU A 46 4.16 5.94 -18.03
CA GLU A 46 5.24 4.96 -18.24
C GLU A 46 5.85 5.07 -19.64
N LYS A 47 5.00 5.27 -20.66
CA LYS A 47 5.44 5.44 -22.06
C LYS A 47 6.22 6.73 -22.29
N GLU A 48 5.78 7.83 -21.66
CA GLU A 48 6.45 9.13 -21.76
C GLU A 48 7.80 9.08 -21.02
N MET A 49 7.86 8.44 -19.86
CA MET A 49 9.10 8.22 -19.11
C MET A 49 10.09 7.30 -19.85
N ALA A 50 9.60 6.30 -20.57
CA ALA A 50 10.44 5.44 -21.40
C ALA A 50 11.08 6.23 -22.55
N GLN A 51 10.31 7.10 -23.22
CA GLN A 51 10.81 7.94 -24.30
C GLN A 51 11.86 8.94 -23.81
N VAL A 52 11.62 9.62 -22.68
CA VAL A 52 12.57 10.56 -22.08
C VAL A 52 13.88 9.86 -21.69
N ALA A 53 13.81 8.62 -21.21
CA ALA A 53 15.01 7.84 -20.88
C ALA A 53 15.84 7.50 -22.13
N VAL A 54 15.19 7.13 -23.24
CA VAL A 54 15.86 6.89 -24.53
C VAL A 54 16.50 8.17 -25.06
N ASP A 55 15.77 9.28 -25.04
CA ASP A 55 16.26 10.57 -25.54
C ASP A 55 17.40 11.12 -24.67
N GLY A 56 17.35 10.91 -23.35
CA GLY A 56 18.44 11.23 -22.44
C GLY A 56 19.68 10.34 -22.61
N GLU A 57 19.51 9.06 -22.98
CA GLU A 57 20.63 8.18 -23.34
C GLU A 57 21.25 8.55 -24.71
N ALA A 58 20.42 8.92 -25.68
CA ALA A 58 20.88 9.43 -26.97
C ALA A 58 21.66 10.75 -26.81
N ALA A 59 21.17 11.67 -25.97
CA ALA A 59 21.88 12.91 -25.63
C ALA A 59 23.24 12.66 -24.99
N ARG A 60 23.37 11.67 -24.09
CA ARG A 60 24.66 11.25 -23.49
C ARG A 60 25.68 10.75 -24.50
N ARG A 61 25.26 10.21 -25.66
CA ARG A 61 26.16 9.75 -26.72
C ARG A 61 26.63 10.90 -27.63
N ILE A 62 25.90 12.01 -27.64
CA ILE A 62 26.12 13.12 -28.58
C ILE A 62 26.90 14.26 -27.92
N ASP A 63 26.68 14.53 -26.62
CA ASP A 63 27.27 15.68 -25.93
C ASP A 63 28.19 15.25 -24.77
N GLN A 64 29.47 15.59 -24.88
CA GLN A 64 30.54 15.28 -23.93
C GLN A 64 30.99 16.54 -23.17
N GLU A 65 30.17 17.61 -23.12
CA GLU A 65 30.43 18.80 -22.32
C GLU A 65 29.69 18.78 -20.97
N ASP A 66 30.48 18.90 -19.89
CA ASP A 66 30.23 18.57 -18.48
C ASP A 66 29.11 19.33 -17.73
N LEU A 67 28.23 20.09 -18.41
CA LEU A 67 27.18 20.89 -17.75
C LEU A 67 25.78 20.22 -17.76
N HIS A 68 25.58 19.19 -18.57
CA HIS A 68 24.30 18.47 -18.70
C HIS A 68 24.26 17.09 -18.01
N ALA A 69 25.40 16.61 -17.48
CA ALA A 69 25.49 15.31 -16.81
C ALA A 69 24.69 15.24 -15.49
N ASP A 70 24.78 16.29 -14.64
CA ASP A 70 24.15 16.30 -13.30
C ASP A 70 22.61 16.31 -13.36
N LYS A 71 22.02 17.07 -14.30
CA LYS A 71 20.57 17.11 -14.48
C LYS A 71 20.02 15.76 -14.98
N THR A 72 20.79 15.08 -15.82
CA THR A 72 20.43 13.78 -16.38
C THR A 72 20.58 12.66 -15.35
N ALA A 73 21.63 12.68 -14.53
CA ALA A 73 21.82 11.74 -13.42
C ALA A 73 20.70 11.84 -12.37
N ASN A 74 20.31 13.06 -11.99
CA ASN A 74 19.21 13.29 -11.06
C ASN A 74 17.86 12.77 -11.59
N ALA A 75 17.60 12.91 -12.90
CA ALA A 75 16.38 12.39 -13.53
C ALA A 75 16.34 10.85 -13.53
N VAL A 76 17.46 10.19 -13.80
CA VAL A 76 17.56 8.71 -13.74
C VAL A 76 17.34 8.20 -12.32
N ILE A 77 17.99 8.79 -11.32
CA ILE A 77 17.82 8.42 -9.91
C ILE A 77 16.35 8.59 -9.47
N LEU A 78 15.70 9.67 -9.91
CA LEU A 78 14.28 9.91 -9.62
C LEU A 78 13.39 8.83 -10.26
N GLN A 79 13.67 8.45 -11.51
CA GLN A 79 12.91 7.41 -12.22
C GLN A 79 13.07 6.04 -11.57
N GLU A 80 14.27 5.67 -11.16
CA GLU A 80 14.54 4.43 -10.43
C GLU A 80 13.80 4.40 -9.09
N LYS A 81 13.83 5.52 -8.35
CA LYS A 81 13.08 5.67 -7.11
C LYS A 81 11.58 5.52 -7.32
N GLN A 82 11.02 6.13 -8.37
CA GLN A 82 9.60 6.00 -8.70
C GLN A 82 9.22 4.54 -9.06
N LYS A 83 10.06 3.84 -9.85
CA LYS A 83 9.87 2.42 -10.15
C LYS A 83 9.88 1.55 -8.89
N TRP A 84 10.82 1.81 -7.98
CA TRP A 84 10.89 1.11 -6.71
C TRP A 84 9.63 1.37 -5.87
N ILE A 85 9.21 2.62 -5.72
CA ILE A 85 7.97 2.99 -4.99
C ILE A 85 6.74 2.31 -5.62
N TYR A 86 6.64 2.29 -6.95
CA TYR A 86 5.56 1.62 -7.66
C TYR A 86 5.49 0.13 -7.33
N SER A 87 6.63 -0.57 -7.34
CA SER A 87 6.73 -1.99 -6.96
C SER A 87 6.19 -2.23 -5.55
N GLN A 88 6.61 -1.40 -4.59
CA GLN A 88 6.16 -1.47 -3.20
C GLN A 88 4.65 -1.26 -3.08
N TYR A 89 4.13 -0.19 -3.69
CA TYR A 89 2.71 0.15 -3.62
C TYR A 89 1.83 -0.91 -4.27
N ARG A 90 2.30 -1.55 -5.34
CA ARG A 90 1.59 -2.68 -5.96
C ARG A 90 1.42 -3.85 -5.00
N ILE A 91 2.46 -4.20 -4.24
CA ILE A 91 2.39 -5.26 -3.23
C ILE A 91 1.42 -4.86 -2.12
N PHE A 92 1.57 -3.66 -1.56
CA PHE A 92 0.75 -3.20 -0.43
C PHE A 92 -0.73 -3.10 -0.79
N THR A 93 -1.06 -2.46 -1.91
CA THR A 93 -2.45 -2.32 -2.37
C THR A 93 -3.09 -3.68 -2.67
N SER A 94 -2.33 -4.63 -3.24
CA SER A 94 -2.81 -5.99 -3.47
C SER A 94 -3.13 -6.73 -2.17
N LEU A 95 -2.25 -6.65 -1.17
CA LEU A 95 -2.46 -7.30 0.13
C LEU A 95 -3.63 -6.66 0.89
N ILE A 96 -3.72 -5.33 0.88
CA ILE A 96 -4.83 -4.58 1.49
C ILE A 96 -6.16 -4.94 0.82
N ASN A 97 -6.22 -5.00 -0.52
CA ASN A 97 -7.45 -5.40 -1.23
C ASN A 97 -7.89 -6.82 -0.86
N ARG A 98 -6.93 -7.76 -0.84
CA ARG A 98 -7.21 -9.13 -0.42
C ARG A 98 -7.74 -9.18 1.02
N ALA A 99 -7.12 -8.44 1.94
CA ALA A 99 -7.57 -8.37 3.34
C ALA A 99 -8.95 -7.73 3.47
N PHE A 100 -9.22 -6.68 2.70
CA PHE A 100 -10.53 -6.03 2.61
C PHE A 100 -11.63 -6.99 2.14
N ASP A 101 -11.36 -7.78 1.10
CA ASP A 101 -12.32 -8.76 0.57
C ASP A 101 -12.62 -9.89 1.58
N GLN A 102 -11.71 -10.15 2.52
CA GLN A 102 -11.87 -11.15 3.58
C GLN A 102 -12.73 -10.69 4.77
N ILE A 103 -13.05 -9.39 4.88
CA ILE A 103 -13.95 -8.90 5.94
C ILE A 103 -15.31 -9.58 5.78
N ILE A 104 -15.80 -10.28 6.80
CA ILE A 104 -17.03 -11.07 6.71
C ILE A 104 -18.29 -10.20 6.87
N ASP A 105 -18.28 -9.27 7.83
CA ASP A 105 -19.42 -8.39 8.10
C ASP A 105 -19.55 -7.31 7.01
N ASP A 106 -20.67 -7.31 6.30
CA ASP A 106 -20.93 -6.40 5.18
C ASP A 106 -21.01 -4.93 5.60
N GLU A 107 -21.50 -4.62 6.79
CA GLU A 107 -21.59 -3.25 7.29
C GLU A 107 -20.22 -2.71 7.71
N VAL A 108 -19.37 -3.59 8.26
CA VAL A 108 -17.94 -3.29 8.52
C VAL A 108 -17.20 -3.10 7.21
N ARG A 109 -17.36 -4.02 6.26
CA ARG A 109 -16.75 -3.95 4.93
C ARG A 109 -17.16 -2.65 4.23
N LYS A 110 -18.44 -2.28 4.25
CA LYS A 110 -18.94 -1.03 3.68
C LYS A 110 -18.31 0.21 4.33
N ALA A 111 -18.18 0.23 5.66
CA ALA A 111 -17.55 1.35 6.36
C ALA A 111 -16.08 1.54 5.92
N VAL A 112 -15.31 0.44 5.86
CA VAL A 112 -13.93 0.43 5.37
C VAL A 112 -13.84 0.85 3.90
N GLN A 113 -14.74 0.35 3.05
CA GLN A 113 -14.79 0.67 1.63
C GLN A 113 -14.93 2.17 1.40
N VAL A 114 -15.92 2.78 2.06
CA VAL A 114 -16.17 4.21 1.93
C VAL A 114 -15.00 5.01 2.51
N ARG A 115 -14.52 4.65 3.70
CA ARG A 115 -13.47 5.40 4.41
C ARG A 115 -12.13 5.37 3.68
N PHE A 116 -11.65 4.18 3.29
CA PHE A 116 -10.25 3.99 2.88
C PHE A 116 -10.12 3.67 1.38
N ILE A 117 -10.94 2.76 0.86
CA ILE A 117 -10.84 2.32 -0.54
C ILE A 117 -11.28 3.44 -1.50
N GLN A 118 -12.40 4.09 -1.18
CA GLN A 118 -12.88 5.26 -1.90
C GLN A 118 -12.14 6.54 -1.46
N GLY A 119 -11.61 6.56 -0.24
CA GLY A 119 -10.81 7.65 0.31
C GLY A 119 -11.62 8.82 0.87
N HIS A 120 -12.84 8.55 1.38
CA HIS A 120 -13.69 9.60 1.93
C HIS A 120 -13.26 10.06 3.34
N SER A 121 -13.57 11.30 3.67
CA SER A 121 -13.36 11.83 5.03
C SER A 121 -14.29 11.12 6.03
N ARG A 122 -13.96 11.14 7.33
CA ARG A 122 -14.81 10.53 8.37
C ARG A 122 -16.23 11.10 8.32
N ARG A 123 -16.35 12.40 8.12
CA ARG A 123 -17.62 13.10 7.98
C ARG A 123 -18.43 12.54 6.81
N ASP A 124 -17.79 12.37 5.67
CA ASP A 124 -18.44 11.83 4.47
C ASP A 124 -18.77 10.35 4.64
N THR A 125 -17.91 9.56 5.30
CA THR A 125 -18.20 8.16 5.63
C THR A 125 -19.48 8.04 6.46
N ILE A 126 -19.64 8.87 7.50
CA ILE A 126 -20.86 8.89 8.31
C ILE A 126 -22.08 9.24 7.45
N LEU A 127 -21.95 10.21 6.54
CA LEU A 127 -23.02 10.59 5.63
C LEU A 127 -23.43 9.44 4.68
N PHE A 128 -22.45 8.75 4.11
CA PHE A 128 -22.66 7.66 3.15
C PHE A 128 -23.14 6.35 3.78
N MET A 129 -22.90 6.13 5.07
CA MET A 129 -23.42 4.97 5.80
C MET A 129 -24.94 5.03 6.03
N GLY A 130 -25.58 6.18 5.79
CA GLY A 130 -27.03 6.32 5.73
C GLY A 130 -27.67 6.93 6.98
N LYS A 131 -28.89 7.45 6.81
CA LYS A 131 -29.68 8.05 7.90
C LYS A 131 -30.10 6.96 8.90
N GLY A 132 -29.71 7.11 10.16
CA GLY A 132 -30.06 6.19 11.26
C GLY A 132 -28.87 5.50 11.91
N VAL A 133 -27.68 5.53 11.29
CA VAL A 133 -26.45 5.03 11.91
C VAL A 133 -25.78 6.16 12.69
N SER A 134 -25.55 5.95 13.99
CA SER A 134 -24.84 6.93 14.80
C SER A 134 -23.36 7.00 14.42
N ALA A 135 -22.73 8.16 14.59
CA ALA A 135 -21.30 8.33 14.33
C ALA A 135 -20.44 7.29 15.09
N SER A 136 -20.75 7.03 16.36
CA SER A 136 -20.09 6.00 17.17
C SER A 136 -20.26 4.57 16.61
N THR A 137 -21.36 4.28 15.93
CA THR A 137 -21.54 2.97 15.27
C THR A 137 -20.70 2.88 14.00
N VAL A 138 -20.58 3.96 13.24
CA VAL A 138 -19.66 4.03 12.10
C VAL A 138 -18.21 3.87 12.55
N ASP A 139 -17.80 4.59 13.60
CA ASP A 139 -16.43 4.52 14.14
C ASP A 139 -16.09 3.10 14.59
N ARG A 140 -16.96 2.44 15.36
CA ARG A 140 -16.76 1.03 15.78
C ARG A 140 -16.63 0.07 14.61
N ARG A 141 -17.39 0.29 13.54
CA ARG A 141 -17.28 -0.53 12.31
C ARG A 141 -15.98 -0.28 11.58
N ILE A 142 -15.50 0.97 11.54
CA ILE A 142 -14.18 1.28 10.98
C ILE A 142 -13.09 0.60 11.80
N GLU A 143 -13.13 0.72 13.13
CA GLU A 143 -12.15 0.10 14.04
C GLU A 143 -12.12 -1.43 13.88
N ALA A 144 -13.28 -2.09 13.91
CA ALA A 144 -13.38 -3.54 13.70
C ALA A 144 -12.87 -3.96 12.31
N GLY A 145 -13.10 -3.14 11.29
CA GLY A 145 -12.60 -3.40 9.94
C GLY A 145 -11.09 -3.24 9.82
N VAL A 146 -10.51 -2.22 10.48
CA VAL A 146 -9.05 -2.02 10.56
C VAL A 146 -8.40 -3.20 11.28
N GLU A 147 -8.97 -3.66 12.40
CA GLU A 147 -8.49 -4.82 13.14
C GLU A 147 -8.56 -6.10 12.30
N SER A 148 -9.68 -6.35 11.62
CA SER A 148 -9.82 -7.50 10.71
C SER A 148 -8.78 -7.47 9.60
N ILE A 149 -8.53 -6.32 8.98
CA ILE A 149 -7.49 -6.17 7.96
C ILE A 149 -6.11 -6.40 8.56
N ALA A 150 -5.84 -5.86 9.75
CA ALA A 150 -4.56 -6.00 10.40
C ALA A 150 -4.21 -7.46 10.67
N ASN A 151 -5.18 -8.26 11.12
CA ASN A 151 -5.06 -9.70 11.31
C ASN A 151 -4.76 -10.42 9.99
N SER A 152 -5.51 -10.13 8.93
CA SER A 152 -5.25 -10.68 7.60
C SER A 152 -3.84 -10.34 7.08
N LEU A 153 -3.39 -9.10 7.27
CA LEU A 153 -2.06 -8.67 6.86
C LEU A 153 -0.95 -9.40 7.63
N LYS A 154 -1.15 -9.65 8.93
CA LYS A 154 -0.22 -10.43 9.75
C LYS A 154 0.02 -11.82 9.19
N LEU A 155 -1.06 -12.51 8.82
CA LEU A 155 -0.99 -13.86 8.23
C LEU A 155 -0.24 -13.89 6.89
N THR A 156 -0.14 -12.76 6.19
CA THR A 156 0.60 -12.66 4.92
C THR A 156 2.08 -12.32 5.09
N GLY A 157 2.55 -12.05 6.31
CA GLY A 157 3.92 -11.58 6.57
C GLY A 157 4.15 -10.10 6.22
N PHE A 158 3.08 -9.32 6.04
CA PHE A 158 3.15 -7.92 5.62
C PHE A 158 4.01 -7.05 6.55
N TYR A 159 3.86 -7.22 7.87
CA TYR A 159 4.61 -6.42 8.85
C TYR A 159 6.08 -6.79 8.90
N ASP A 160 6.42 -8.07 8.69
CA ASP A 160 7.81 -8.52 8.63
C ASP A 160 8.49 -7.93 7.39
N TYR A 161 7.77 -7.90 6.27
CA TYR A 161 8.24 -7.25 5.04
C TYR A 161 8.55 -5.77 5.25
N ILE A 162 7.64 -5.01 5.88
CA ILE A 162 7.86 -3.58 6.14
C ILE A 162 9.03 -3.35 7.08
N LYS A 163 9.18 -4.16 8.14
CA LYS A 163 10.30 -4.04 9.09
C LYS A 163 11.67 -4.34 8.46
N GLN A 164 11.72 -5.10 7.38
CA GLN A 164 12.97 -5.42 6.68
C GLN A 164 13.38 -4.33 5.69
N GLU A 165 12.40 -3.68 5.06
CA GLU A 165 12.63 -2.66 4.03
C GLU A 165 12.81 -1.23 4.60
N PHE A 166 12.37 -0.97 5.84
CA PHE A 166 12.40 0.36 6.50
C PHE A 166 12.87 0.30 7.95
#